data_AF-A0A1F9ZJ11-F1
#
_entry.id   AF-A0A1F9ZJ11-F1
#
_cell.length_a   1.000
_cell.length_b   1.000
_cell.length_c   1.000
_cell.angle_alpha   90.00
_cell.angle_beta   90.00
_cell.angle_gamma   90.00
#
_symmetry.space_group_name_H-M   'P 1'
#
loop_
_entity.id
_entity.type
_entity.pdbx_description
1 polymer ?
#
loop_
_entity_poly.entity_id
_entity_poly.type
_entity_poly.pdbx_seq_one_letter_code
_entity_poly.pdbx_strand_id
1 'polypeptide(L)'
;MYIPKELIMKCLNCGQENRSTLKFCKKCGRDLTAPPIWFPDWKWHLRTLSWIYISVTVVFFAVSYLLHKLPAPYNQRKIPAQMTPWLNPHTVPAP
;
A
#
# COMPACT_ATOMS: atom_id res chain seq x y z
N MET A 1 30.15 -27.78 20.97
CA MET A 1 28.67 -27.85 20.96
C MET A 1 28.17 -27.10 19.73
N TYR A 2 27.94 -27.79 18.61
CA TYR A 2 27.47 -27.17 17.37
C TYR A 2 25.96 -26.91 17.49
N ILE A 3 25.54 -25.65 17.32
CA ILE A 3 24.13 -25.30 17.19
C ILE A 3 23.81 -25.35 15.69
N PRO A 4 22.87 -26.20 15.24
CA PRO A 4 22.46 -26.19 13.84
C PRO A 4 21.85 -24.84 13.48
N LYS A 5 22.22 -24.30 12.31
CA LYS A 5 21.86 -22.95 11.86
C LYS A 5 20.34 -22.73 11.77
N GLU A 6 19.57 -23.80 11.53
CA GLU A 6 18.10 -23.84 11.52
C GLU A 6 17.45 -23.37 12.84
N LEU A 7 18.17 -23.44 13.97
CA LEU A 7 17.67 -23.03 15.28
C LEU A 7 18.08 -21.60 15.66
N ILE A 8 18.53 -20.77 14.73
CA ILE A 8 19.00 -19.40 14.99
C ILE A 8 18.02 -18.39 14.38
N MET A 9 17.57 -17.42 15.18
CA MET A 9 16.76 -16.28 14.74
C MET A 9 17.41 -14.95 15.15
N LYS A 10 17.22 -13.91 14.35
CA LYS A 10 17.71 -12.56 14.66
C LYS A 10 16.67 -11.77 15.42
N CYS A 11 17.10 -11.09 16.49
CA CYS A 11 16.24 -10.17 17.21
C CYS A 11 15.93 -8.95 16.34
N LEU A 12 14.65 -8.68 16.10
CA LEU A 12 14.19 -7.52 15.30
C LEU A 12 14.45 -6.17 15.98
N ASN A 13 14.81 -6.16 17.26
CA ASN A 13 15.12 -4.94 18.01
C ASN A 13 16.61 -4.58 17.99
N CYS A 14 17.50 -5.56 18.23
CA CYS A 14 18.94 -5.30 18.40
C CYS A 14 19.86 -6.06 17.42
N GLY A 15 19.30 -6.88 16.53
CA GLY A 15 20.04 -7.66 15.54
C GLY A 15 20.76 -8.90 16.09
N GLN A 16 20.73 -9.15 17.40
CA GLN A 16 21.43 -10.29 18.02
C GLN A 16 20.88 -11.63 17.53
N GLU A 17 21.78 -12.56 17.22
CA GLU A 17 21.45 -13.95 16.94
C GLU A 17 21.12 -14.68 18.24
N ASN A 18 19.90 -15.20 18.33
CA ASN A 18 19.40 -15.97 19.46
C ASN A 18 18.96 -17.35 18.98
N ARG A 19 18.98 -18.34 19.87
CA ARG A 19 18.33 -19.62 19.58
C ARG A 19 16.82 -19.39 19.45
N SER A 20 16.17 -20.04 18.49
CA SER A 20 14.73 -19.94 18.23
C SER A 20 13.87 -20.43 19.40
N THR A 21 14.43 -21.24 20.29
CA THR A 21 13.75 -21.71 21.51
C THR A 21 13.72 -20.69 22.64
N LEU A 22 14.43 -19.56 22.53
CA LEU A 22 14.48 -18.54 23.58
C LEU A 22 13.26 -17.62 23.47
N LYS A 23 12.56 -17.43 24.60
CA LYS A 23 11.47 -16.45 24.70
C LYS A 23 11.98 -15.01 24.75
N PHE A 24 13.16 -14.78 25.33
CA PHE A 24 13.74 -13.45 25.49
C PHE A 24 15.11 -13.34 24.81
N CYS A 25 15.38 -12.17 24.23
CA CYS A 25 16.68 -11.85 23.67
C CYS A 25 17.74 -11.76 24.77
N LYS A 26 18.88 -12.45 24.59
CA LYS A 26 19.99 -12.43 25.55
C LYS A 26 20.64 -11.06 25.72
N LYS A 27 20.52 -10.18 24.72
CA LYS A 27 21.18 -8.87 24.70
C LYS A 27 20.29 -7.76 25.22
N CYS A 28 19.07 -7.64 24.67
CA CYS A 28 18.16 -6.52 24.99
C CYS A 28 16.97 -6.92 25.87
N GLY A 29 16.83 -8.20 26.25
CA GLY A 29 15.72 -8.68 27.08
C GLY A 29 14.34 -8.68 26.41
N ARG A 30 14.25 -8.30 25.12
CA ARG A 30 12.97 -8.24 24.39
C ARG A 30 12.39 -9.64 24.17
N ASP A 31 11.08 -9.76 24.33
CA ASP A 31 10.32 -10.96 23.96
C ASP A 31 10.42 -11.20 22.44
N LEU A 32 10.94 -12.37 22.06
CA LEU A 32 11.13 -12.82 20.67
C LEU A 32 9.86 -13.44 20.08
N THR A 33 8.86 -13.73 20.90
CA THR A 33 7.54 -14.23 20.48
C THR A 33 6.56 -13.10 20.19
N ALA A 34 6.82 -11.91 20.74
CA ALA A 34 6.02 -10.73 20.50
C ALA A 34 6.20 -10.22 19.06
N PRO A 35 5.13 -9.70 18.42
CA PRO A 35 5.25 -9.07 17.12
C PRO A 35 6.22 -7.88 17.19
N PRO A 36 6.88 -7.54 16.07
CA PRO A 36 7.80 -6.42 16.02
C PRO A 36 7.11 -5.12 16.41
N ILE A 37 7.85 -4.22 17.07
CA ILE A 37 7.35 -2.89 17.48
C ILE A 37 6.91 -2.04 16.29
N TRP A 38 7.52 -2.27 15.11
CA TRP A 38 7.14 -1.57 13.89
C TRP A 38 5.85 -2.09 13.27
N PHE A 39 5.29 -3.22 13.74
CA PHE A 39 4.06 -3.78 13.20
C PHE A 39 2.87 -2.95 13.70
N PRO A 40 2.23 -2.17 12.83
CA PRO A 40 1.18 -1.26 13.28
C PRO A 40 -0.09 -2.02 13.65
N ASP A 41 -0.79 -1.57 14.69
CA ASP A 41 -2.11 -2.10 15.02
C ASP A 41 -3.11 -1.92 13.86
N TRP A 42 -4.17 -2.72 13.86
CA TRP A 42 -5.25 -2.61 12.87
C TRP A 42 -5.86 -1.20 12.81
N LYS A 43 -5.99 -0.54 13.98
CA LYS A 43 -6.49 0.84 14.07
C LYS A 43 -5.57 1.85 13.38
N TRP A 44 -4.26 1.65 13.49
CA TRP A 44 -3.28 2.50 12.81
C TRP A 44 -3.40 2.31 11.30
N HIS A 45 -3.44 1.06 10.83
CA HIS A 45 -3.57 0.75 9.41
C HIS A 45 -4.80 1.38 8.78
N LEU A 46 -5.97 1.23 9.42
CA LEU A 46 -7.20 1.82 8.91
C LEU A 46 -7.13 3.34 8.83
N ARG A 47 -6.58 3.99 9.87
CA ARG A 47 -6.41 5.45 9.87
C ARG A 47 -5.49 5.89 8.75
N THR A 48 -4.32 5.25 8.62
CA THR A 48 -3.32 5.59 7.58
C THR A 48 -3.89 5.39 6.18
N LEU A 49 -4.51 4.24 5.90
CA LEU A 49 -5.11 3.96 4.59
C LEU A 49 -6.24 4.94 4.27
N SER A 50 -7.11 5.26 5.24
CA SER A 50 -8.18 6.24 5.04
C SER A 50 -7.64 7.59 4.57
N TRP A 51 -6.62 8.14 5.24
CA TRP A 51 -5.99 9.39 4.82
C TRP A 51 -5.36 9.32 3.43
N ILE A 52 -4.65 8.23 3.12
CA ILE A 52 -4.04 8.03 1.80
C ILE A 52 -5.11 8.04 0.71
N TYR A 53 -6.14 7.19 0.83
CA TYR A 53 -7.19 7.08 -0.18
C TYR A 53 -8.01 8.36 -0.31
N ILE A 54 -8.33 9.04 0.80
CA ILE A 54 -9.02 10.34 0.76
C ILE A 54 -8.16 11.36 0.01
N SER A 55 -6.87 11.47 0.33
CA SER A 55 -5.98 12.43 -0.32
C SER A 55 -5.85 12.17 -1.82
N VAL A 56 -5.61 10.92 -2.23
CA VAL A 56 -5.45 10.54 -3.64
C VAL A 56 -6.73 10.77 -4.41
N THR A 57 -7.89 10.44 -3.82
CA THR A 57 -9.20 10.66 -4.43
C THR A 57 -9.45 12.15 -4.66
N VAL A 58 -9.26 12.99 -3.63
CA VAL A 58 -9.45 14.45 -3.73
C VAL A 58 -8.51 15.06 -4.77
N VAL A 59 -7.22 14.67 -4.75
CA VAL A 59 -6.23 15.16 -5.72
C VAL A 59 -6.61 14.74 -7.14
N PHE A 60 -7.02 13.50 -7.36
CA PHE A 60 -7.45 13.01 -8.67
C PHE A 60 -8.60 13.86 -9.24
N PHE A 61 -9.65 14.08 -8.45
CA PHE A 61 -10.80 14.88 -8.90
C PHE A 61 -10.45 16.35 -9.10
N ALA A 62 -9.61 16.93 -8.24
CA ALA A 62 -9.14 18.31 -8.40
C ALA A 62 -8.33 18.49 -9.70
N VAL A 63 -7.40 17.57 -9.98
CA VAL A 63 -6.60 17.58 -11.21
C VAL A 63 -7.48 17.36 -12.43
N SER A 64 -8.39 16.37 -12.40
CA SER A 64 -9.34 16.11 -13.48
C SER A 64 -10.20 17.34 -13.78
N TYR A 65 -10.74 17.98 -12.74
CA TYR A 65 -11.50 19.22 -12.87
C TYR A 65 -10.68 20.34 -13.52
N LEU A 66 -9.44 20.54 -13.07
CA LEU A 66 -8.54 21.56 -13.62
C LEU A 66 -8.22 21.28 -15.09
N LEU A 67 -7.88 20.03 -15.44
CA LEU A 67 -7.56 19.63 -16.82
C LEU A 67 -8.76 19.79 -17.75
N HIS A 68 -10.00 19.61 -17.27
CA HIS A 68 -11.19 19.88 -18.06
C HIS A 68 -11.45 21.37 -18.32
N LYS A 69 -10.92 22.27 -17.49
CA LYS A 69 -11.09 23.73 -17.62
C LYS A 69 -10.06 24.39 -18.53
N LEU A 70 -8.98 23.70 -18.90
CA LEU A 70 -7.98 24.24 -19.81
C LEU A 70 -8.59 24.53 -21.20
N PRO A 71 -8.06 25.51 -21.95
CA PRO A 71 -8.46 25.72 -23.33
C PRO A 71 -7.95 24.56 -24.23
N ALA A 72 -8.67 24.30 -25.33
CA ALA A 72 -8.17 23.40 -26.37
C ALA A 72 -6.82 23.91 -26.91
N PRO A 73 -5.81 23.05 -27.14
CA PRO A 73 -5.87 21.58 -27.18
C PRO A 73 -5.44 20.87 -25.88
N TYR A 74 -5.23 21.60 -24.78
CA TYR A 74 -4.70 21.04 -23.52
C TYR A 74 -5.78 20.50 -22.59
N ASN A 75 -7.06 20.66 -22.95
CA ASN A 75 -8.14 20.05 -22.21
C ASN A 75 -8.13 18.53 -22.35
N GLN A 76 -8.65 17.85 -21.35
CA GLN A 76 -8.74 16.39 -21.35
C GLN A 76 -9.51 15.87 -22.59
N ARG A 77 -8.86 14.97 -23.35
CA ARG A 77 -9.40 14.40 -24.59
C ARG A 77 -10.66 13.58 -24.33
N LYS A 78 -11.75 13.93 -25.02
CA LYS A 78 -12.96 13.09 -25.11
C LYS A 78 -12.76 12.05 -26.22
N ILE A 79 -12.86 10.78 -25.88
CA ILE A 79 -12.77 9.69 -26.86
C ILE A 79 -14.16 9.52 -27.50
N PRO A 80 -14.29 9.65 -28.83
CA PRO A 80 -15.58 9.48 -29.48
C PRO A 80 -16.04 8.02 -29.39
N ALA A 81 -17.35 7.81 -29.22
CA ALA A 81 -17.93 6.47 -29.06
C ALA A 81 -17.63 5.52 -30.24
N GLN A 82 -17.48 6.07 -31.45
CA GLN A 82 -17.13 5.33 -32.66
C GLN A 82 -15.75 4.64 -32.56
N MET A 83 -14.79 5.25 -31.84
CA MET A 83 -13.45 4.68 -31.65
C MET A 83 -13.41 3.65 -30.51
N THR A 84 -14.36 3.72 -29.56
CA THR A 84 -14.46 2.79 -28.44
C THR A 84 -15.89 2.27 -28.25
N PRO A 85 -16.42 1.47 -29.21
CA PRO A 85 -17.79 0.94 -29.11
C PRO A 85 -18.00 0.06 -27.86
N TRP A 86 -16.96 -0.64 -27.42
CA TRP A 86 -17.00 -1.48 -26.21
C TRP A 86 -17.06 -0.67 -24.90
N LEU A 87 -16.69 0.61 -24.92
CA LEU A 87 -16.68 1.45 -23.72
C LEU A 87 -18.08 1.99 -23.40
N ASN A 88 -18.88 2.30 -24.42
CA ASN A 88 -20.27 2.77 -24.29
C ASN A 88 -21.16 2.13 -25.36
N PRO A 89 -21.47 0.83 -25.27
CA PRO A 89 -22.14 0.10 -26.36
C PRO A 89 -23.55 0.61 -26.68
N HIS A 90 -24.23 1.20 -25.70
CA HIS A 90 -25.59 1.73 -25.82
C HIS A 90 -25.66 3.12 -26.47
N THR A 91 -24.53 3.80 -26.69
CA THR A 91 -24.51 5.11 -27.37
C THR A 91 -24.21 5.00 -28.85
N VAL A 92 -23.90 3.80 -29.35
CA VAL A 92 -23.66 3.53 -30.76
C VAL A 92 -25.00 3.14 -31.41
N PRO A 93 -25.52 3.91 -32.38
CA PRO A 93 -26.70 3.48 -33.12
C PRO A 93 -26.42 2.17 -33.84
N ALA A 94 -27.43 1.29 -33.94
CA ALA A 94 -27.31 0.07 -34.71
C ALA A 94 -26.94 0.41 -36.17
N PRO A 95 -26.03 -0.36 -36.79
CA PRO A 95 -25.57 -0.11 -38.15
C PRO A 95 -26.69 -0.24 -39.19
#